data_AF-A0A2Z6S995-F1
#
_entry.id   AF-A0A2Z6S995-F1
#
_cell.length_a   1.000
_cell.length_b   1.000
_cell.length_c   1.000
_cell.angle_alpha   90.00
_cell.angle_beta   90.00
_cell.angle_gamma   90.00
#
_symmetry.space_group_name_H-M   'P 1'
#
loop_
_entity.id
_entity.type
_entity.pdbx_description
1 polymer ?
#
loop_
_entity_poly.entity_id
_entity_poly.type
_entity_poly.pdbx_seq_one_letter_code
_entity_poly.pdbx_strand_id
1 'polypeptide(L)' 'MGLEQGNDSVEDFYKKLRENTKLSRWGERECKYQFIHGLSSANQLEARLCGLYLPLDELVDRLVKLEALKRYSG' A
#
# COMPACT_ATOMS: atom_id res chain seq x y z
N MET A 1 3.59 16.06 3.05
CA MET A 1 2.21 15.61 3.34
C MET A 1 1.99 14.42 2.41
N GLY A 2 2.09 13.20 2.93
CA GLY A 2 1.88 11.98 2.15
C GLY A 2 0.40 11.64 2.07
N LEU A 3 -0.01 10.82 1.10
CA LEU A 3 -1.34 10.23 1.11
C LEU A 3 -1.41 9.19 2.23
N GLU A 4 -2.52 9.15 2.95
CA GLU A 4 -2.82 8.13 3.96
C GLU A 4 -3.97 7.25 3.48
N GLN A 5 -3.93 5.96 3.82
CA GLN A 5 -4.94 4.98 3.46
C GLN A 5 -6.28 5.32 4.13
N GLY A 6 -6.28 5.73 5.39
CA GLY A 6 -7.50 6.02 6.14
C GLY A 6 -8.51 4.86 6.06
N ASN A 7 -9.70 5.15 5.53
CA ASN A 7 -10.78 4.17 5.32
C ASN A 7 -10.78 3.57 3.89
N ASP A 8 -9.87 4.00 3.01
CA ASP A 8 -9.77 3.44 1.67
C ASP A 8 -9.32 1.97 1.73
N SER A 9 -9.79 1.18 0.76
CA SER A 9 -9.20 -0.12 0.50
C SER A 9 -7.72 0.04 0.11
N VAL A 10 -6.91 -1.00 0.34
CA VAL A 10 -5.50 -1.00 -0.12
C VAL A 10 -5.41 -0.71 -1.62
N GLU A 11 -6.32 -1.24 -2.42
CA GLU A 11 -6.34 -1.06 -3.88
C GLU A 11 -6.64 0.40 -4.26
N ASP A 12 -7.64 1.02 -3.64
CA ASP A 12 -8.02 2.41 -3.93
C ASP A 12 -6.93 3.38 -3.48
N PHE A 13 -6.35 3.14 -2.31
CA PHE A 13 -5.19 3.89 -1.84
C PHE A 13 -4.02 3.80 -2.81
N TYR A 14 -3.73 2.60 -3.32
CA TYR A 14 -2.67 2.39 -4.30
C TYR A 14 -2.92 3.14 -5.62
N LYS A 15 -4.17 3.14 -6.12
CA LYS A 15 -4.55 3.89 -7.33
C LYS A 15 -4.34 5.39 -7.15
N LYS A 16 -4.80 5.95 -6.03
CA LYS A 16 -4.60 7.38 -5.68
C LYS A 16 -3.11 7.72 -5.59
N LEU A 17 -2.31 6.84 -4.99
CA LEU A 17 -0.87 7.02 -4.91
C LEU A 17 -0.24 7.01 -6.31
N ARG A 18 -0.58 6.05 -7.17
CA ARG A 18 -0.07 5.98 -8.55
C ARG A 18 -0.39 7.24 -9.34
N GLU A 19 -1.60 7.78 -9.22
CA GLU A 19 -1.98 9.05 -9.85
C GLU A 19 -1.11 10.22 -9.37
N ASN A 20 -0.87 10.34 -8.07
CA ASN A 20 0.04 11.35 -7.53
C ASN A 20 1.49 11.13 -7.97
N THR A 21 1.98 9.89 -7.99
CA THR A 21 3.36 9.59 -8.40
C THR A 21 3.64 9.91 -9.86
N LYS A 22 2.64 9.76 -10.75
CA LYS A 22 2.75 10.16 -12.17
C LYS A 22 3.01 11.65 -12.31
N LEU A 23 2.42 12.47 -11.44
CA LEU A 23 2.64 13.92 -11.40
C LEU A 23 4.02 14.27 -10.84
N SER A 24 4.53 13.48 -9.90
CA SER A 24 5.77 13.79 -9.18
C SER A 24 7.04 13.11 -9.71
N ARG A 25 6.97 12.30 -10.78
CA ARG A 25 8.10 11.55 -11.38
C ARG A 25 8.89 10.72 -10.36
N TRP A 26 8.21 10.12 -9.40
CA TRP A 26 8.87 9.31 -8.37
C TRP A 26 9.44 8.01 -8.95
N GLY A 27 10.62 7.63 -8.47
CA GLY A 27 11.19 6.31 -8.72
C GLY A 27 10.49 5.23 -7.89
N GLU A 28 10.62 3.97 -8.29
CA GLU A 28 9.95 2.83 -7.66
C GLU A 28 10.20 2.73 -6.15
N ARG A 29 11.42 3.01 -5.70
CA ARG A 29 11.80 3.01 -4.28
C ARG A 29 11.01 4.07 -3.49
N GLU A 30 10.86 5.27 -4.05
CA GLU A 30 10.11 6.35 -3.40
C GLU A 30 8.62 6.03 -3.39
N CYS A 31 8.07 5.52 -4.49
CA CYS A 31 6.68 5.04 -4.54
C CYS A 31 6.42 4.00 -3.46
N LYS A 32 7.33 3.04 -3.29
CA LYS A 32 7.21 2.00 -2.28
C LYS A 32 7.30 2.55 -0.86
N TYR A 33 8.22 3.47 -0.62
CA TYR A 33 8.37 4.13 0.68
C TYR A 33 7.07 4.87 1.05
N GLN A 34 6.55 5.68 0.14
CA GLN A 34 5.33 6.47 0.36
C GLN A 34 4.09 5.59 0.51
N PHE A 35 4.01 4.49 -0.26
CA PHE A 35 2.96 3.49 -0.09
C PHE A 35 2.99 2.90 1.32
N ILE A 36 4.14 2.36 1.75
CA ILE A 36 4.26 1.72 3.06
C ILE A 36 3.97 2.73 4.19
N HIS A 37 4.46 3.96 4.09
CA HIS A 37 4.23 4.98 5.10
C HIS A 37 2.78 5.47 5.17
N GLY A 38 2.05 5.43 4.05
CA GLY A 38 0.65 5.84 4.00
C GLY A 38 -0.34 4.74 4.38
N LEU A 39 0.07 3.47 4.45
CA LEU A 39 -0.81 2.37 4.84
C LEU A 39 -1.40 2.56 6.26
N SER A 40 -2.55 1.93 6.52
CA SER A 40 -3.08 1.79 7.88
C SER A 40 -2.12 1.03 8.79
N SER A 41 -2.17 1.24 10.11
CA SER A 41 -1.26 0.58 11.06
C SER A 41 -1.23 -0.95 10.93
N ALA A 42 -2.38 -1.57 10.65
CA ALA A 42 -2.47 -3.02 10.44
C ALA A 42 -1.73 -3.46 9.17
N ASN A 43 -1.90 -2.75 8.06
CA ASN A 43 -1.25 -3.09 6.79
C ASN A 43 0.23 -2.69 6.77
N GLN A 44 0.62 -1.66 7.53
CA GLN A 44 2.03 -1.32 7.77
C GLN A 44 2.78 -2.46 8.46
N LEU A 45 2.16 -3.08 9.47
CA LEU A 45 2.78 -4.21 10.17
C LEU A 45 3.04 -5.37 9.21
N GLU A 46 2.05 -5.75 8.41
CA GLU A 46 2.20 -6.78 7.38
C GLU A 46 3.30 -6.42 6.37
N ALA A 47 3.30 -5.18 5.87
CA ALA A 47 4.31 -4.70 4.93
C ALA A 47 5.74 -4.73 5.51
N ARG A 48 5.90 -4.49 6.82
CA ARG A 48 7.20 -4.58 7.50
C ARG A 48 7.65 -6.02 7.72
N LEU A 49 6.71 -6.93 8.01
CA LEU A 49 7.01 -8.34 8.26
C LEU A 49 7.48 -9.07 6.99
N CYS A 50 6.98 -8.69 5.82
CA CYS A 50 7.21 -9.47 4.59
C CYS A 50 7.34 -8.66 3.30
N GLY A 51 6.90 -7.40 3.31
CA GLY A 51 6.78 -6.56 2.12
C GLY A 51 8.05 -5.81 1.72
N LEU A 52 9.05 -5.72 2.61
CA LEU A 52 10.28 -4.96 2.35
C LEU A 52 11.10 -5.52 1.18
N TYR A 53 11.02 -6.83 0.93
CA TYR A 53 11.75 -7.50 -0.16
C TYR A 53 10.93 -7.65 -1.45
N LEU A 54 9.62 -7.44 -1.39
CA LEU A 54 8.74 -7.60 -2.56
C LEU A 54 8.75 -6.36 -3.47
N PRO A 55 8.61 -6.50 -4.79
CA PRO A 55 8.20 -5.41 -5.66
C PRO A 55 6.92 -4.73 -5.15
N LEU A 56 6.73 -3.44 -5.48
CA LEU A 56 5.57 -2.68 -4.99
C LEU A 56 4.24 -3.33 -5.40
N ASP A 57 4.12 -3.77 -6.66
CA ASP A 57 2.89 -4.39 -7.16
C ASP A 57 2.59 -5.73 -6.44
N GLU A 58 3.61 -6.53 -6.13
CA GLU A 58 3.44 -7.79 -5.37
C GLU A 58 3.03 -7.54 -3.92
N LEU A 59 3.58 -6.49 -3.29
CA LEU A 59 3.18 -6.08 -1.95
C LEU A 59 1.71 -5.65 -1.92
N VAL A 60 1.27 -4.86 -2.91
CA VAL A 60 -0.13 -4.43 -3.03
C VAL A 60 -1.06 -5.64 -3.17
N ASP A 61 -0.77 -6.55 -4.09
CA ASP A 61 -1.58 -7.76 -4.32
C ASP A 61 -1.72 -8.59 -3.03
N ARG A 62 -0.63 -8.77 -2.29
CA ARG A 62 -0.66 -9.48 -1.00
C ARG A 62 -1.56 -8.79 0.01
N LEU A 63 -1.45 -7.47 0.16
CA LEU A 63 -2.23 -6.71 1.12
C LEU A 63 -3.72 -6.68 0.74
N VAL A 64 -4.05 -6.60 -0.55
CA VAL A 64 -5.43 -6.71 -1.04
C VAL A 64 -6.03 -8.07 -0.69
N LYS A 65 -5.29 -9.16 -0.88
CA LYS A 65 -5.71 -10.52 -0.48
C LYS A 65 -5.94 -10.62 1.03
N LEU A 66 -5.06 -10.06 1.84
CA LEU A 66 -5.21 -10.03 3.30
C LEU A 66 -6.44 -9.22 3.75
N GLU A 67 -6.68 -8.07 3.11
CA GLU A 67 -7.87 -7.25 3.39
C GLU A 67 -9.16 -8.01 3.04
N ALA A 68 -9.18 -8.71 1.90
CA ALA A 68 -10.31 -9.54 1.51
C ALA A 68 -10.55 -10.69 2.51
N LEU A 69 -9.50 -11.40 2.92
CA LEU A 69 -9.61 -12.49 3.91
C LEU A 69 -10.19 -12.00 5.25
N LYS A 70 -9.73 -10.83 5.74
CA LYS A 70 -10.24 -10.23 6.98
C LYS A 70 -11.74 -9.93 6.93
N ARG A 71 -12.27 -9.55 5.76
CA ARG A 71 -13.72 -9.31 5.56
C ARG A 71 -14.56 -10.59 5.62
N TYR A 72 -13.99 -11.75 5.31
CA TYR A 72 -14.71 -13.04 5.36
C TYR A 72 -14.69 -13.71 6.73
N SER A 73 -13.75 -13.33 7.59
CA SER A 73 -13.61 -13.86 8.96
C SER A 73 -14.35 -13.04 10.02
N GLY A 74 -15.14 -12.04 9.61
CA GLY A 74 -15.91 -11.14 10.48
C GLY A 74 -17.41 -11.37 10.41
#